data_AF-A0A9P8PJP8-F1
#
_entry.id   AF-A0A9P8PJP8-F1
#
_cell.length_a   1.000
_cell.length_b   1.000
_cell.length_c   1.000
_cell.angle_alpha   90.00
_cell.angle_beta   90.00
_cell.angle_gamma   90.00
#
_symmetry.space_group_name_H-M   'P 1'
#
loop_
_entity.id
_entity.type
_entity.pdbx_description
1 polymer ?
#
loop_
_entity_poly.entity_id
_entity_poly.type
_entity_poly.pdbx_seq_one_letter_code
_entity_poly.pdbx_strand_id
1 'polypeptide(L)'
;MSKEEQPLFIQERLQALHQIDNKLVSILSHSSSALTNLIQLKKSSSDKSKQDEFKSEFRTDIENFYQDLQFSSVNLKKEIQILDSRIGETDSKDITILPISINKKATFSGEEKLKSELDTLQKLLGKEPEESS
;
A
#
# COMPACT_ATOMS: atom_id res chain seq x y z
N MET A 1 18.10 16.14 6.29
CA MET A 1 16.83 15.48 5.90
C MET A 1 16.79 14.13 6.59
N SER A 2 16.30 14.10 7.83
CA SER A 2 16.20 12.87 8.60
C SER A 2 15.03 12.08 8.04
N LYS A 3 15.29 10.89 7.49
CA LYS A 3 14.25 9.88 7.29
C LYS A 3 13.67 9.61 8.67
N GLU A 4 12.52 10.18 8.98
CA GLU A 4 11.66 9.67 10.05
C GLU A 4 11.45 8.19 9.71
N GLU A 5 12.05 7.31 10.51
CA GLU A 5 11.80 5.87 10.44
C GLU A 5 10.30 5.69 10.66
N GLN A 6 9.56 5.55 9.55
CA GLN A 6 8.17 5.13 9.57
C GLN A 6 8.11 3.90 10.48
N PRO A 7 7.26 3.89 11.52
CA PRO A 7 7.24 2.78 12.45
C PRO A 7 7.06 1.48 11.66
N LEU A 8 7.88 0.47 11.97
CA LEU A 8 7.96 -0.82 11.25
C LEU A 8 6.58 -1.38 10.88
N PHE A 9 5.61 -1.21 11.77
CA PHE A 9 4.21 -1.57 11.54
C PHE A 9 3.59 -0.91 10.29
N ILE A 10 3.73 0.41 10.12
CA ILE A 10 3.17 1.13 8.97
C ILE A 10 3.84 0.67 7.67
N GLN A 11 5.15 0.39 7.71
CA GLN A 11 5.90 -0.12 6.56
C GLN A 11 5.42 -1.51 6.13
N GLU A 12 5.20 -2.42 7.08
CA GLU A 12 4.65 -3.75 6.80
C GLU A 12 3.24 -3.69 6.21
N ARG A 13 2.42 -2.74 6.66
CA ARG A 13 1.06 -2.53 6.12
C ARG A 13 1.08 -1.93 4.71
N LEU A 14 1.94 -0.94 4.46
CA LEU A 14 2.17 -0.40 3.12
C LEU A 14 2.67 -1.48 2.15
N GLN A 15 3.55 -2.36 2.62
CA GLN A 15 4.01 -3.49 1.83
C GLN A 15 2.89 -4.50 1.55
N ALA A 16 2.05 -4.81 2.54
CA ALA A 16 0.88 -5.68 2.35
C ALA A 16 -0.12 -5.08 1.34
N LEU A 17 -0.36 -3.77 1.42
CA LEU A 17 -1.23 -3.07 0.47
C LEU A 17 -0.63 -3.07 -0.95
N HIS A 18 0.67 -2.85 -1.07
CA HIS A 18 1.37 -2.94 -2.35
C HIS A 18 1.30 -4.37 -2.96
N GLN A 19 1.35 -5.42 -2.12
CA GLN A 19 1.15 -6.79 -2.58
C GLN A 19 -0.27 -7.02 -3.13
N ILE A 20 -1.30 -6.44 -2.48
CA ILE A 20 -2.68 -6.49 -2.97
C ILE A 20 -2.79 -5.79 -4.33
N ASP A 21 -2.19 -4.61 -4.49
CA ASP A 21 -2.18 -3.89 -5.76
C ASP A 21 -1.51 -4.69 -6.88
N ASN A 22 -0.36 -5.31 -6.60
CA ASN A 22 0.30 -6.17 -7.57
C ASN A 22 -0.59 -7.34 -8.00
N LYS A 23 -1.36 -7.92 -7.07
CA LYS A 23 -2.34 -8.96 -7.39
C LYS A 23 -3.51 -8.44 -8.21
N LEU A 24 -3.98 -7.21 -7.98
CA LEU A 24 -4.99 -6.58 -8.85
C LEU A 24 -4.46 -6.38 -10.28
N VAL A 25 -3.19 -6.04 -10.45
CA VAL A 25 -2.56 -5.98 -11.77
C VAL A 25 -2.48 -7.37 -12.42
N SER A 26 -2.16 -8.42 -11.64
CA SER A 26 -2.18 -9.81 -12.12
C SER A 26 -3.57 -10.25 -12.60
N ILE A 27 -4.64 -9.87 -11.91
CA ILE A 27 -6.04 -10.12 -12.35
C ILE A 27 -6.28 -9.54 -13.74
N LEU A 28 -5.84 -8.30 -13.98
CA LEU A 28 -5.98 -7.65 -15.29
C LEU A 28 -5.19 -8.40 -16.37
N SER A 29 -3.98 -8.86 -16.03
CA SER A 29 -3.14 -9.67 -16.92
C SER A 29 -3.83 -10.99 -17.29
N HIS A 30 -4.34 -11.73 -16.30
CA HIS A 30 -5.05 -12.99 -16.52
C HIS A 30 -6.31 -12.80 -17.37
N SER A 31 -7.06 -11.72 -17.16
CA SER A 31 -8.23 -11.37 -17.98
C SER A 31 -7.84 -11.08 -19.43
N SER A 32 -6.73 -10.36 -19.65
CA SER A 32 -6.21 -10.07 -21.00
C SER A 32 -5.77 -11.35 -21.72
N SER A 33 -5.06 -12.25 -21.04
CA SER A 33 -4.67 -13.56 -21.57
C SER A 33 -5.90 -14.41 -21.89
N ALA A 34 -6.87 -14.50 -20.98
CA ALA A 34 -8.10 -15.24 -21.20
C ALA A 34 -8.90 -14.74 -22.42
N LEU A 35 -9.02 -13.42 -22.61
CA LEU A 35 -9.67 -12.84 -23.79
C LEU A 35 -8.90 -13.16 -25.07
N THR A 36 -7.57 -13.09 -25.03
CA THR A 36 -6.72 -13.40 -26.18
C THR A 36 -6.85 -14.88 -26.56
N ASN A 37 -6.82 -15.77 -25.58
CA ASN A 37 -7.00 -17.21 -25.75
C ASN A 37 -8.39 -17.54 -26.31
N LEU A 38 -9.44 -16.84 -25.87
CA LEU A 38 -10.80 -16.98 -26.41
C LEU A 38 -10.89 -16.53 -27.88
N ILE A 39 -10.25 -15.42 -28.24
CA ILE A 39 -10.18 -14.94 -29.63
C ILE A 39 -9.41 -15.94 -30.51
N GLN A 40 -8.31 -16.50 -30.00
CA GLN A 40 -7.50 -17.50 -30.71
C GLN A 40 -8.25 -18.83 -30.87
N LEU A 41 -9.00 -19.28 -29.86
CA LEU A 41 -9.93 -20.41 -29.93
C LEU A 41 -10.97 -20.25 -31.04
N LYS A 42 -11.53 -19.05 -31.19
CA LYS A 42 -12.50 -18.74 -32.24
C LYS A 42 -11.87 -18.71 -33.65
N LYS A 43 -10.59 -18.34 -33.77
CA LYS A 43 -9.86 -18.27 -35.06
C LYS A 43 -9.25 -19.62 -35.48
N SER A 44 -8.84 -20.45 -34.53
CA SER A 44 -8.23 -21.76 -34.78
C SER A 44 -9.32 -22.83 -34.96
N SER A 45 -9.91 -22.90 -36.15
CA SER A 45 -10.92 -23.91 -36.50
C SER A 45 -10.34 -25.21 -37.09
N SER A 46 -9.05 -25.25 -37.45
CA SER A 46 -8.46 -26.35 -38.23
C SER A 46 -7.56 -27.31 -37.45
N ASP A 47 -7.00 -26.90 -36.30
CA ASP A 47 -6.07 -27.70 -35.48
C ASP A 47 -6.70 -28.04 -34.12
N LYS A 48 -7.13 -29.29 -33.92
CA LYS A 48 -7.77 -29.75 -32.67
C LYS A 48 -6.82 -29.75 -31.47
N SER A 49 -5.55 -30.07 -31.67
CA SER A 49 -4.52 -30.06 -30.63
C SER A 49 -4.29 -28.66 -30.05
N LYS A 50 -4.20 -27.63 -30.91
CA LYS A 50 -4.07 -26.24 -30.47
C LYS A 50 -5.32 -25.72 -29.77
N GLN A 51 -6.52 -26.16 -30.18
CA GLN A 51 -7.75 -25.80 -29.46
C GLN A 51 -7.77 -26.32 -28.04
N ASP A 52 -7.27 -27.54 -27.80
CA ASP A 52 -7.27 -28.14 -26.47
C ASP A 52 -6.23 -27.45 -25.55
N GLU A 53 -5.08 -27.03 -26.09
CA GLU A 53 -4.11 -26.19 -25.40
C GLU A 53 -4.72 -24.84 -25.00
N PHE A 54 -5.30 -24.08 -25.95
CA PHE A 54 -5.91 -22.79 -25.65
C PHE A 54 -7.10 -22.90 -24.67
N LYS A 55 -7.84 -24.01 -24.67
CA LYS A 55 -8.89 -24.27 -23.66
C LYS A 55 -8.31 -24.51 -22.27
N SER A 56 -7.20 -25.25 -22.20
CA SER A 56 -6.51 -25.52 -20.94
C SER A 56 -5.92 -24.23 -20.37
N GLU A 57 -5.26 -23.43 -21.19
CA GLU A 57 -4.72 -22.13 -20.82
C GLU A 57 -5.84 -21.17 -20.39
N PHE A 58 -6.92 -21.09 -21.16
CA PHE A 58 -8.09 -20.29 -20.80
C PHE A 58 -8.68 -20.70 -19.44
N ARG A 59 -8.84 -22.00 -19.18
CA ARG A 59 -9.34 -22.49 -17.87
C ARG A 59 -8.41 -22.09 -16.73
N THR A 60 -7.10 -22.23 -16.96
CA THR A 60 -6.07 -21.88 -15.98
C THR A 60 -6.05 -20.37 -15.70
N ASP A 61 -6.16 -19.54 -16.73
CA ASP A 61 -6.22 -18.07 -16.60
C ASP A 61 -7.47 -17.63 -15.82
N ILE A 62 -8.62 -18.25 -16.08
CA ILE A 62 -9.87 -17.95 -15.35
C ILE A 62 -9.79 -18.43 -13.90
N GLU A 63 -9.20 -19.59 -13.64
CA GLU A 63 -8.98 -20.08 -12.27
C GLU A 63 -8.08 -19.12 -11.48
N ASN A 64 -6.94 -18.72 -12.07
CA ASN A 64 -6.02 -17.77 -11.48
C ASN A 64 -6.66 -16.40 -11.26
N PHE A 65 -7.49 -15.94 -12.21
CA PHE A 65 -8.27 -14.70 -12.06
C PHE A 65 -9.16 -14.74 -10.80
N TYR A 66 -9.93 -15.81 -10.61
CA TYR A 66 -10.81 -15.93 -9.44
C TYR A 66 -10.03 -16.11 -8.13
N GLN A 67 -8.92 -16.85 -8.16
CA GLN A 67 -8.04 -17.01 -6.99
C GLN A 67 -7.41 -15.68 -6.56
N ASP A 68 -6.85 -14.92 -7.50
CA ASP A 68 -6.26 -13.61 -7.19
C ASP A 68 -7.33 -12.59 -6.76
N LEU A 69 -8.55 -12.65 -7.34
CA LEU A 69 -9.67 -11.82 -6.92
C LEU A 69 -10.11 -12.13 -5.49
N GLN A 70 -10.22 -13.41 -5.14
CA GLN A 70 -10.55 -13.84 -3.79
C GLN A 70 -9.46 -13.38 -2.81
N PHE A 71 -8.19 -13.59 -3.15
CA PHE A 71 -7.06 -13.16 -2.32
C PHE A 71 -7.09 -11.64 -2.09
N SER A 72 -7.24 -10.86 -3.16
CA SER A 72 -7.28 -9.40 -3.09
C SER A 72 -8.46 -8.90 -2.26
N SER A 73 -9.67 -9.41 -2.51
CA SER A 73 -10.88 -9.00 -1.78
C SER A 73 -10.80 -9.33 -0.28
N VAL A 74 -10.33 -10.52 0.07
CA VAL A 74 -10.21 -10.96 1.47
C VAL A 74 -9.13 -10.15 2.19
N ASN A 75 -7.97 -9.95 1.57
CA ASN A 75 -6.87 -9.24 2.23
C ASN A 75 -7.16 -7.74 2.34
N LEU A 76 -7.78 -7.12 1.33
CA LEU A 76 -8.20 -5.73 1.43
C LEU A 76 -9.22 -5.55 2.56
N LYS A 77 -10.19 -6.47 2.70
CA LYS A 77 -11.12 -6.46 3.84
C LYS A 77 -10.41 -6.59 5.18
N LYS A 78 -9.41 -7.47 5.29
CA LYS A 78 -8.59 -7.62 6.51
C LYS A 78 -7.81 -6.34 6.82
N GLU A 79 -7.21 -5.69 5.83
CA GLU A 79 -6.50 -4.43 6.03
C GLU A 79 -7.44 -3.32 6.50
N ILE A 80 -8.65 -3.21 5.91
CA ILE A 80 -9.68 -2.28 6.39
C ILE A 80 -10.04 -2.59 7.85
N GLN A 81 -10.25 -3.85 8.20
CA GLN A 81 -10.60 -4.25 9.57
C GLN A 81 -9.46 -3.94 10.57
N ILE A 82 -8.20 -4.14 10.18
CA ILE A 82 -7.03 -3.81 10.99
C ILE A 82 -6.96 -2.28 11.20
N LEU A 83 -7.23 -1.51 10.15
CA LEU A 83 -7.25 -0.06 10.20
C LEU A 83 -8.38 0.44 11.12
N ASP A 84 -9.60 -0.10 10.97
CA ASP A 84 -10.75 0.23 11.81
C ASP A 84 -10.51 -0.14 13.30
N SER A 85 -9.91 -1.30 13.56
CA SER A 85 -9.63 -1.75 14.94
C SER A 85 -8.63 -0.82 15.65
N ARG A 86 -7.66 -0.25 14.92
CA ARG A 86 -6.65 0.66 15.47
C ARG A 86 -7.08 2.12 15.53
N ILE A 87 -8.15 2.52 14.85
CA ILE A 87 -8.73 3.85 14.97
C ILE A 87 -9.44 4.04 16.34
N GLY A 88 -9.76 2.96 17.05
CA GLY A 88 -10.41 3.00 18.38
C GLY A 88 -9.50 2.73 19.58
N GLU A 89 -8.37 2.05 19.39
CA GLU A 89 -7.40 1.75 20.46
C GLU A 89 -6.45 2.94 20.64
N THR A 90 -6.89 3.92 21.44
CA THR A 90 -6.00 4.95 21.99
C THR A 90 -5.15 4.31 23.09
N ASP A 91 -4.22 3.44 22.71
CA ASP A 91 -3.28 2.88 23.67
C ASP A 91 -2.01 3.74 23.75
N SER A 92 -1.51 3.83 24.98
CA SER A 92 -0.71 4.93 25.51
C SER A 92 0.77 4.90 25.06
N LYS A 93 1.04 4.41 23.85
CA LYS A 93 2.38 4.31 23.23
C LYS A 93 2.31 4.60 21.72
N ASP A 94 2.34 5.88 21.39
CA ASP A 94 2.97 6.49 20.20
C ASP A 94 2.55 6.12 18.76
N ILE A 95 1.46 5.38 18.49
CA ILE A 95 1.02 5.21 17.09
C ILE A 95 -0.50 5.39 16.93
N THR A 96 -0.93 6.65 16.89
CA THR A 96 -2.24 7.04 16.37
C THR A 96 -2.28 6.77 14.86
N ILE A 97 -2.82 5.64 14.44
CA ILE A 97 -3.03 5.37 13.01
C ILE A 97 -4.24 6.19 12.55
N LEU A 98 -3.90 7.39 12.07
CA LEU A 98 -4.69 8.36 11.32
C LEU A 98 -5.93 8.93 12.04
N PRO A 99 -5.88 10.20 12.49
CA PRO A 99 -7.07 10.97 12.76
C PRO A 99 -7.98 11.00 11.53
N ILE A 100 -9.25 10.77 11.79
CA ILE A 100 -10.39 10.93 10.90
C ILE A 100 -10.24 12.27 10.15
N SER A 101 -10.11 12.21 8.83
CA SER A 101 -10.11 13.35 7.90
C SER A 101 -9.12 14.49 8.24
N ILE A 102 -7.82 14.17 8.31
CA ILE A 102 -6.79 15.21 8.24
C ILE A 102 -6.74 15.74 6.81
N ASN A 103 -7.44 16.85 6.55
CA ASN A 103 -6.94 17.84 5.59
C ASN A 103 -5.44 17.98 5.86
N LYS A 104 -4.57 17.75 4.86
CA LYS A 104 -3.11 17.98 4.96
C LYS A 104 -2.87 19.44 5.36
N LYS A 105 -2.92 19.74 6.66
CA LYS A 105 -2.49 21.03 7.20
C LYS A 105 -0.97 20.98 7.30
N ALA A 106 -0.32 22.08 6.96
CA ALA A 106 1.13 22.21 6.95
C ALA A 106 1.68 22.03 8.38
N THR A 107 2.06 20.80 8.73
CA THR A 107 2.74 20.45 9.99
C THR A 107 4.06 21.21 10.16
N PHE A 108 4.68 21.60 9.04
CA PHE A 108 5.90 22.37 8.97
C PHE A 108 5.84 23.72 9.73
N SER A 109 4.71 24.42 9.66
CA SER A 109 4.59 25.75 10.29
C SER A 109 4.53 25.71 11.82
N GLY A 110 4.13 24.59 12.41
CA GLY A 110 4.14 24.41 13.87
C GLY A 110 5.55 24.12 14.39
N GLU A 111 6.29 23.28 13.67
CA GLU A 111 7.65 22.89 14.05
C GLU A 111 8.65 24.03 13.89
N GLU A 112 8.53 24.86 12.83
CA GLU A 112 9.36 26.04 12.66
C GLU A 112 9.14 27.08 13.77
N LYS A 113 7.88 27.33 14.15
CA LYS A 113 7.57 28.24 15.26
C LYS A 113 8.09 27.70 16.59
N LEU A 114 7.94 26.41 16.85
CA LEU A 114 8.45 25.81 18.07
C LEU A 114 9.98 25.88 18.13
N LYS A 115 10.67 25.63 17.01
CA LYS A 115 12.13 25.80 16.90
C LYS A 115 12.56 27.24 17.09
N SER A 116 11.83 28.23 16.56
CA SER A 116 12.16 29.63 16.78
C SER A 116 11.99 30.05 18.24
N GLU A 117 10.95 29.57 18.92
CA GLU A 117 10.74 29.83 20.35
C GLU A 117 11.79 29.12 21.22
N LEU A 118 12.27 27.94 20.82
CA LEU A 118 13.37 27.25 21.50
C LEU A 118 14.70 27.99 21.32
N ASP A 119 14.97 28.49 20.11
CA ASP A 119 16.19 29.25 19.80
C ASP A 119 16.22 30.60 20.53
N THR A 120 15.07 31.30 20.65
CA THR A 120 14.97 32.51 21.48
C THR A 120 15.16 32.20 22.97
N LEU A 121 14.60 31.10 23.47
CA LEU A 121 14.79 30.67 24.84
C LEU A 121 16.26 30.30 25.14
N GLN A 122 16.93 29.65 24.19
CA GLN A 122 18.33 29.24 24.30
C GLN A 122 19.29 30.44 24.27
N LYS A 123 18.97 31.46 23.47
CA LYS A 123 19.67 32.76 23.47
C LYS A 123 19.49 33.53 24.79
N LEU A 124 18.29 33.48 25.39
CA LEU A 124 18.00 34.11 26.68
C LEU A 124 18.64 33.40 27.86
N LEU A 125 18.81 32.07 27.78
CA LEU A 125 19.51 31.27 28.80
C LEU A 125 21.04 31.39 28.75
N GLY A 126 21.61 32.14 27.79
CA GLY A 126 23.05 32.41 27.72
C GLY A 126 23.92 31.18 27.45
N LYS A 127 23.34 30.11 26.88
CA LYS A 127 24.13 28.95 26.44
C LYS A 127 24.70 29.27 25.06
N GLU A 128 25.85 29.93 25.04
CA GLU A 128 26.66 30.03 23.83
C GLU A 128 26.86 28.61 23.26
N PRO A 129 26.73 28.43 21.94
CA PRO A 129 27.15 27.18 21.32
C PRO A 129 28.65 27.06 21.55
N GLU A 130 29.05 26.05 22.32
CA GLU A 130 30.42 25.53 22.28
C GLU A 130 30.73 25.22 20.81
N GLU A 131 31.48 26.12 20.19
CA GLU A 131 32.09 25.93 18.89
C GLU A 131 32.96 24.68 18.96
N SER A 132 32.61 23.72 18.10
CA SER A 132 33.49 22.72 17.51
C SER A 132 35.00 23.03 17.67
N SER A 133 35.71 22.10 18.31
CA SER A 133 37.12 21.78 18.02
C SER A 133 37.34 20.30 18.24
#